data_AF-A0AA37SPV8-F1
#
_entry.id   AF-A0AA37SPV8-F1
#
_cell.length_a   1.000
_cell.length_b   1.000
_cell.length_c   1.000
_cell.angle_alpha   90.00
_cell.angle_beta   90.00
_cell.angle_gamma   90.00
#
_symmetry.space_group_name_H-M   'P 1'
#
loop_
_entity.id
_entity.type
_entity.pdbx_description
1 polymer ?
#
loop_
_entity_poly.entity_id
_entity_poly.type
_entity_poly.pdbx_seq_one_letter_code
_entity_poly.pdbx_strand_id
1 'polypeptide(L)'
;MGEEWFSAKISLFDFAAIKTTDEETAQRLKKLLKNAVRLNSEFLSKWNGFKVETRLEFPNNWGLGSSSTLTYLVAQWADVHPLLLHFKNSNGSGYDVACAGADGPIYYKLEDGTINWEEIDYNPSFKKHLHFVHLGKKQSSEDGIKYYSKTVKKKAEFVKESNQMATEMERCTSLKGFIKLIAENELMVSKALKLETCKSTHFSDFNGEIKSLGAWGGDFVLAASEMDSEDVKAYFAKKGFDQCLSYDEFVL
;
A
#
# COMPACT_ATOMS: atom_id res chain seq x y z
N MET A 1 -4.54 -24.74 -7.24
CA MET A 1 -3.11 -24.33 -7.21
C MET A 1 -3.03 -23.03 -7.98
N GLY A 2 -2.46 -21.97 -7.38
CA GLY A 2 -2.33 -20.67 -8.06
C GLY A 2 -1.30 -20.73 -9.20
N GLU A 3 -1.39 -19.81 -10.16
CA GLU A 3 -0.44 -19.70 -11.27
C GLU A 3 0.93 -19.19 -10.79
N GLU A 4 2.00 -19.76 -11.35
CA GLU A 4 3.36 -19.28 -11.13
C GLU A 4 3.56 -17.96 -11.89
N TRP A 5 3.71 -16.85 -11.17
CA TRP A 5 3.92 -15.53 -11.77
C TRP A 5 5.40 -15.15 -11.91
N PHE A 6 6.29 -15.80 -11.16
CA PHE A 6 7.72 -15.57 -11.20
C PHE A 6 8.51 -16.79 -10.73
N SER A 7 9.58 -17.13 -11.46
CA SER A 7 10.51 -18.19 -11.10
C SER A 7 11.93 -17.81 -11.52
N ALA A 8 12.91 -18.07 -10.66
CA ALA A 8 14.31 -17.84 -10.95
C ALA A 8 15.23 -18.86 -10.27
N LYS A 9 16.32 -19.21 -10.96
CA LYS A 9 17.49 -19.89 -10.39
C LYS A 9 18.58 -18.86 -10.17
N ILE A 10 18.94 -18.62 -8.92
CA ILE A 10 19.86 -17.55 -8.53
C ILE A 10 21.20 -18.14 -8.05
N SER A 11 22.29 -17.58 -8.54
CA SER A 11 23.66 -17.88 -8.10
C SER A 11 23.87 -17.39 -6.67
N LEU A 12 24.34 -18.25 -5.75
CA LEU A 12 24.69 -17.83 -4.39
C LEU A 12 25.97 -16.99 -4.33
N PHE A 13 26.78 -17.00 -5.39
CA PHE A 13 28.05 -16.26 -5.43
C PHE A 13 27.84 -14.74 -5.57
N ASP A 14 26.95 -14.35 -6.47
CA ASP A 14 26.76 -12.94 -6.85
C ASP A 14 25.29 -12.51 -6.92
N PHE A 15 24.37 -13.42 -6.60
CA PHE A 15 22.93 -13.27 -6.72
C PHE A 15 22.45 -12.97 -8.15
N ALA A 16 23.26 -13.24 -9.18
CA ALA A 16 22.79 -13.16 -10.55
C ALA A 16 21.79 -14.28 -10.85
N ALA A 17 20.77 -13.96 -11.65
CA ALA A 17 19.88 -14.98 -12.19
C ALA A 17 20.64 -15.79 -13.26
N ILE A 18 20.72 -17.10 -13.03
CA ILE A 18 21.18 -18.09 -14.00
C ILE A 18 20.06 -18.38 -14.99
N LYS A 19 18.81 -18.38 -14.50
CA LYS A 19 17.58 -18.51 -15.28
C LYS A 19 16.50 -17.71 -14.57
N THR A 20 15.65 -17.00 -15.31
CA THR A 20 14.50 -16.29 -14.76
C THR A 20 13.37 -16.24 -15.77
N THR A 21 12.14 -16.13 -15.30
CA THR A 21 10.96 -15.82 -16.11
C THR A 21 10.81 -14.31 -16.34
N ASP A 22 11.44 -13.47 -15.51
CA ASP A 22 11.38 -12.02 -15.59
C ASP A 22 12.71 -11.40 -15.12
N GLU A 23 13.41 -10.69 -16.01
CA GLU A 23 14.74 -10.13 -15.72
C GLU A 23 14.67 -8.97 -14.74
N GLU A 24 13.68 -8.09 -14.85
CA GLU A 24 13.57 -6.92 -14.00
C GLU A 24 13.34 -7.32 -12.53
N THR A 25 12.43 -8.25 -12.31
CA THR A 25 12.10 -8.84 -11.01
C THR A 25 13.30 -9.58 -10.43
N ALA A 26 14.03 -10.34 -11.25
CA ALA A 26 15.27 -10.97 -10.83
C ALA A 26 16.34 -9.95 -10.41
N GLN A 27 16.50 -8.84 -11.12
CA GLN A 27 17.44 -7.78 -10.71
C GLN A 27 17.02 -7.10 -9.40
N ARG A 28 15.72 -6.87 -9.19
CA ARG A 28 15.19 -6.35 -7.92
C ARG A 28 15.46 -7.32 -6.77
N LEU A 29 15.20 -8.61 -6.97
CA LEU A 29 15.48 -9.66 -5.97
C LEU A 29 16.97 -9.79 -5.68
N LYS A 30 17.83 -9.74 -6.71
CA LYS A 30 19.29 -9.68 -6.57
C LYS A 30 19.72 -8.53 -5.66
N LYS A 31 19.21 -7.32 -5.91
CA LYS A 31 19.53 -6.13 -5.12
C LYS A 31 19.11 -6.33 -3.66
N LEU A 32 17.90 -6.85 -3.43
CA LEU A 32 17.35 -7.13 -2.10
C LEU A 32 18.23 -8.12 -1.33
N LEU A 33 18.54 -9.28 -1.92
CA LEU A 33 19.37 -10.32 -1.30
C LEU A 33 20.79 -9.83 -1.00
N LYS A 34 21.42 -9.09 -1.94
CA LYS A 34 22.74 -8.50 -1.70
C LYS A 34 22.75 -7.54 -0.53
N ASN A 35 21.70 -6.72 -0.38
CA ASN A 35 21.58 -5.80 0.75
C ASN A 35 21.28 -6.53 2.06
N ALA A 36 20.57 -7.65 2.04
CA ALA A 36 20.38 -8.51 3.20
C ALA A 36 21.72 -9.11 3.68
N VAL A 37 22.53 -9.67 2.77
CA VAL A 37 23.88 -10.16 3.09
C VAL A 37 24.80 -9.07 3.63
N ARG A 38 24.67 -7.83 3.13
CA ARG A 38 25.45 -6.69 3.66
C ARG A 38 25.05 -6.29 5.09
N LEU A 39 23.82 -6.59 5.49
CA LEU A 39 23.32 -6.34 6.85
C LEU A 39 23.63 -7.50 7.79
N ASN A 40 23.64 -8.73 7.28
CA ASN A 40 24.06 -9.92 8.02
C ASN A 40 24.90 -10.84 7.11
N SER A 41 26.22 -10.89 7.35
CA SER A 41 27.14 -11.70 6.55
C SER A 41 26.99 -13.21 6.74
N GLU A 42 26.32 -13.65 7.80
CA GLU A 42 25.98 -15.06 8.00
C GLU A 42 24.78 -15.51 7.15
N PHE A 43 24.00 -14.56 6.63
CA PHE A 43 22.90 -14.88 5.74
C PHE A 43 23.41 -15.56 4.46
N LEU A 44 23.00 -16.81 4.24
CA LEU A 44 23.41 -17.66 3.13
C LEU A 44 24.91 -18.00 3.09
N SER A 45 25.64 -17.84 4.20
CA SER A 45 27.09 -18.08 4.28
C SER A 45 27.50 -19.54 4.09
N LYS A 46 26.58 -20.49 4.29
CA LYS A 46 26.84 -21.93 4.24
C LYS A 46 26.88 -22.53 2.83
N TRP A 47 26.71 -21.73 1.76
CA TRP A 47 26.75 -22.15 0.34
C TRP A 47 25.87 -23.36 -0.04
N ASN A 48 24.89 -23.71 0.81
CA ASN A 48 23.94 -24.76 0.50
C ASN A 48 22.92 -24.27 -0.52
N GLY A 49 22.47 -25.15 -1.42
CA GLY A 49 21.34 -24.83 -2.30
C GLY A 49 20.04 -24.67 -1.50
N PHE A 50 19.28 -23.60 -1.78
CA PHE A 50 17.97 -23.36 -1.17
C PHE A 50 16.87 -23.46 -2.20
N LYS A 51 15.73 -24.01 -1.80
CA LYS A 51 14.46 -23.88 -2.52
C LYS A 51 13.56 -22.96 -1.71
N VAL A 52 13.19 -21.82 -2.28
CA VAL A 52 12.37 -20.79 -1.63
C VAL A 52 11.07 -20.67 -2.42
N GLU A 53 9.95 -20.75 -1.74
CA GLU A 53 8.61 -20.56 -2.31
C GLU A 53 7.88 -19.50 -1.50
N THR A 54 7.31 -18.51 -2.17
CA THR A 54 6.39 -17.52 -1.59
C THR A 54 5.05 -17.62 -2.30
N ARG A 55 3.96 -17.27 -1.60
CA ARG A 55 2.60 -17.30 -2.14
C ARG A 55 1.94 -15.96 -1.87
N LEU A 56 1.38 -15.35 -2.91
CA LEU A 56 0.52 -14.20 -2.75
C LEU A 56 -0.87 -14.68 -2.32
N GLU A 57 -1.47 -13.97 -1.38
CA GLU A 57 -2.83 -14.23 -0.89
C GLU A 57 -3.86 -13.32 -1.58
N PHE A 58 -3.40 -12.49 -2.51
CA PHE A 58 -4.20 -11.57 -3.31
C PHE A 58 -3.67 -11.49 -4.75
N PRO A 59 -4.48 -11.04 -5.73
CA PRO A 59 -4.04 -10.85 -7.11
C PRO A 59 -2.80 -9.94 -7.24
N ASN A 60 -1.84 -10.33 -8.09
CA ASN A 60 -0.55 -9.63 -8.22
C ASN A 60 -0.65 -8.15 -8.68
N ASN A 61 -1.80 -7.77 -9.23
CA ASN A 61 -2.11 -6.46 -9.77
C ASN A 61 -2.83 -5.55 -8.75
N TRP A 62 -3.06 -5.99 -7.52
CA TRP A 62 -3.85 -5.27 -6.52
C TRP A 62 -3.13 -4.18 -5.72
N GLY A 63 -1.85 -3.88 -6.00
CA GLY A 63 -1.19 -2.73 -5.36
C GLY A 63 -1.04 -2.79 -3.83
N LEU A 64 -1.39 -3.92 -3.18
CA LEU A 64 -1.42 -4.10 -1.71
C LEU A 64 -0.05 -4.33 -1.07
N GLY A 65 1.02 -3.78 -1.65
CA GLY A 65 2.33 -3.79 -0.99
C GLY A 65 3.11 -5.11 -1.06
N SER A 66 2.89 -5.98 -2.06
CA SER A 66 3.63 -7.25 -2.21
C SER A 66 5.16 -7.13 -2.18
N SER A 67 5.70 -6.01 -2.69
CA SER A 67 7.13 -5.69 -2.63
C SER A 67 7.63 -5.47 -1.20
N SER A 68 6.82 -4.81 -0.37
CA SER A 68 7.12 -4.52 1.03
C SER A 68 6.97 -5.78 1.89
N THR A 69 5.97 -6.61 1.61
CA THR A 69 5.83 -7.95 2.21
C THR A 69 7.04 -8.83 1.89
N LEU A 70 7.51 -8.87 0.63
CA LEU A 70 8.72 -9.62 0.27
C LEU A 70 9.95 -9.07 1.01
N THR A 71 10.08 -7.75 1.13
CA THR A 71 11.18 -7.12 1.89
C THR A 71 11.15 -7.54 3.35
N TYR A 72 9.97 -7.56 3.97
CA TYR A 72 9.78 -8.01 5.35
C TYR A 72 10.15 -9.49 5.52
N LEU A 73 9.65 -10.38 4.66
CA LEU A 73 9.97 -11.81 4.69
C LEU A 73 11.47 -12.09 4.50
N VAL A 74 12.13 -11.39 3.57
CA VAL A 74 13.59 -11.53 3.38
C VAL A 74 14.37 -10.99 4.57
N ALA A 75 13.91 -9.91 5.20
CA ALA A 75 14.54 -9.39 6.41
C ALA A 75 14.44 -10.38 7.58
N GLN A 76 13.29 -11.02 7.76
CA GLN A 76 13.12 -12.11 8.73
C GLN A 76 14.04 -13.30 8.41
N TRP A 77 14.10 -13.71 7.15
CA TRP A 77 14.97 -14.82 6.74
C TRP A 77 16.46 -14.52 6.97
N ALA A 78 16.86 -13.27 6.74
CA ALA A 78 18.23 -12.81 6.94
C ALA A 78 18.55 -12.42 8.39
N ASP A 79 17.59 -12.47 9.31
CA ASP A 79 17.73 -12.01 10.70
C ASP A 79 18.26 -10.56 10.77
N VAL A 80 17.61 -9.64 10.04
CA VAL A 80 17.93 -8.22 10.01
C VAL A 80 16.67 -7.37 10.20
N HIS A 81 16.84 -6.12 10.63
CA HIS A 81 15.70 -5.22 10.82
C HIS A 81 15.02 -4.86 9.47
N PRO A 82 13.71 -5.10 9.29
CA PRO A 82 13.01 -4.89 8.01
C PRO A 82 13.14 -3.48 7.43
N LEU A 83 12.98 -2.45 8.26
CA LEU A 83 13.15 -1.05 7.81
C LEU A 83 14.58 -0.73 7.35
N LEU A 84 15.61 -1.29 7.99
CA LEU A 84 16.99 -1.10 7.53
C LEU A 84 17.20 -1.73 6.15
N LEU A 85 16.63 -2.91 5.92
CA LEU A 85 16.66 -3.54 4.62
C LEU A 85 15.88 -2.72 3.58
N HIS A 86 14.71 -2.20 3.94
CA HIS A 86 13.91 -1.32 3.08
C HIS A 86 14.72 -0.10 2.60
N PHE A 87 15.31 0.67 3.52
CA PHE A 87 16.04 1.90 3.17
C PHE A 87 17.34 1.66 2.39
N LYS A 88 17.91 0.45 2.42
CA LYS A 88 19.01 0.08 1.50
C LYS A 88 18.53 -0.20 0.07
N ASN A 89 17.23 -0.43 -0.13
CA ASN A 89 16.65 -0.84 -1.40
C ASN A 89 15.77 0.22 -2.05
N SER A 90 15.06 1.03 -1.25
CA SER A 90 14.03 1.99 -1.66
C SER A 90 14.12 3.30 -0.87
N ASN A 91 13.58 4.37 -1.46
CA ASN A 91 13.42 5.68 -0.84
C ASN A 91 11.97 5.93 -0.39
N GLY A 92 11.17 4.87 -0.26
CA GLY A 92 9.81 4.95 0.26
C GLY A 92 9.78 5.39 1.73
N SER A 93 8.59 5.64 2.26
CA SER A 93 8.45 6.08 3.65
C SER A 93 8.81 5.00 4.67
N GLY A 94 8.79 3.72 4.29
CA GLY A 94 8.85 2.56 5.19
C GLY A 94 7.47 2.10 5.70
N TYR A 95 6.40 2.85 5.43
CA TYR A 95 5.04 2.57 5.90
C TYR A 95 4.57 1.15 5.55
N ASP A 96 4.61 0.80 4.26
CA ASP A 96 4.15 -0.51 3.80
C ASP A 96 4.94 -1.69 4.42
N VAL A 97 6.20 -1.47 4.82
CA VAL A 97 7.02 -2.48 5.50
C VAL A 97 6.64 -2.59 6.98
N ALA A 98 6.26 -1.48 7.62
CA ALA A 98 5.66 -1.51 8.95
C ALA A 98 4.32 -2.26 8.94
N CYS A 99 3.45 -1.97 7.95
CA CYS A 99 2.19 -2.70 7.78
C CYS A 99 2.40 -4.20 7.51
N ALA A 100 3.43 -4.57 6.74
CA ALA A 100 3.71 -5.98 6.45
C ALA A 100 4.08 -6.82 7.69
N GLY A 101 4.48 -6.17 8.79
CA GLY A 101 4.83 -6.82 10.04
C GLY A 101 3.86 -6.56 11.20
N ALA A 102 2.73 -5.90 10.95
CA ALA A 102 1.73 -5.60 11.96
C ALA A 102 0.57 -6.60 11.86
N ASP A 103 -0.01 -6.97 13.01
CA ASP A 103 -1.15 -7.88 13.07
C ASP A 103 -2.49 -7.15 12.88
N GLY A 104 -2.48 -5.82 12.92
CA GLY A 104 -3.67 -4.98 12.80
C GLY A 104 -3.38 -3.57 12.27
N PRO A 105 -4.39 -2.68 12.29
CA PRO A 105 -4.24 -1.29 11.90
C PRO A 105 -3.14 -0.60 12.72
N ILE A 106 -2.37 0.28 12.09
CA ILE A 106 -1.30 1.03 12.78
C ILE A 106 -1.45 2.53 12.58
N TYR A 107 -1.09 3.29 13.62
CA TYR A 107 -0.71 4.69 13.47
C TYR A 107 0.78 4.76 13.17
N TYR A 108 1.15 5.37 12.05
CA TYR A 108 2.54 5.48 11.61
C TYR A 108 3.03 6.92 11.64
N LYS A 109 4.23 7.14 12.17
CA LYS A 109 4.87 8.44 12.23
C LYS A 109 6.34 8.35 11.84
N LEU A 110 6.74 9.18 10.88
CA LEU A 110 8.13 9.48 10.57
C LEU A 110 8.44 10.90 11.06
N GLU A 111 9.22 11.04 12.12
CA GLU A 111 9.59 12.32 12.73
C GLU A 111 11.10 12.38 12.94
N ASP A 112 11.74 13.41 12.42
CA ASP A 112 13.20 13.63 12.52
C ASP A 112 14.06 12.42 12.13
N GLY A 113 13.61 11.68 11.11
CA GLY A 113 14.29 10.47 10.61
C GLY A 113 14.06 9.22 11.47
N THR A 114 13.27 9.34 12.54
CA THR A 114 12.86 8.23 13.41
C THR A 114 11.47 7.76 13.02
N ILE A 115 11.34 6.45 12.86
CA ILE A 115 10.07 5.80 12.52
C ILE A 115 9.50 5.19 13.79
N ASN A 116 8.27 5.53 14.10
CA ASN A 116 7.49 4.95 15.17
C ASN A 116 6.14 4.52 14.61
N TRP A 117 5.65 3.37 15.07
CA TRP A 117 4.27 2.98 14.83
C TRP A 117 3.70 2.32 16.07
N GLU A 118 2.39 2.44 16.23
CA GLU A 118 1.62 1.80 17.28
C GLU A 118 0.41 1.11 16.65
N GLU A 119 0.09 -0.09 17.14
CA GLU A 119 -1.15 -0.77 16.75
C GLU A 119 -2.34 -0.06 17.39
N ILE A 120 -3.42 0.04 16.64
CA ILE A 120 -4.67 0.67 17.07
C ILE A 120 -5.84 -0.28 16.83
N ASP A 121 -6.82 -0.24 17.73
CA ASP A 121 -8.11 -0.89 17.49
C ASP A 121 -9.02 0.04 16.68
N TYR A 122 -8.91 -0.08 15.35
CA TYR A 122 -9.77 0.68 14.45
C TYR A 122 -10.96 -0.17 13.98
N ASN A 123 -12.08 -0.03 14.69
CA ASN A 123 -13.33 -0.75 14.40
C ASN A 123 -14.52 0.23 14.33
N PRO A 124 -14.62 1.05 13.27
CA PRO A 124 -15.65 2.07 13.18
C PRO A 124 -17.06 1.46 13.10
N SER A 125 -18.02 2.05 13.80
CA SER A 125 -19.43 1.60 13.86
C SER A 125 -20.11 1.53 12.48
N PHE A 126 -19.58 2.27 11.51
CA PHE A 126 -20.08 2.37 10.14
C PHE A 126 -19.30 1.50 9.13
N LYS A 127 -18.41 0.60 9.56
CA LYS A 127 -17.57 -0.20 8.63
C LYS A 127 -18.35 -0.97 7.56
N LYS A 128 -19.58 -1.40 7.87
CA LYS A 128 -20.48 -2.08 6.91
C LYS A 128 -20.89 -1.21 5.70
N HIS A 129 -20.68 0.09 5.79
CA HIS A 129 -20.95 1.09 4.75
C HIS A 129 -19.69 1.50 3.97
N LEU A 130 -18.59 0.78 4.18
CA LEU A 130 -17.31 1.01 3.53
C LEU A 130 -17.01 -0.11 2.54
N HIS A 131 -16.54 0.27 1.36
CA HIS A 131 -16.17 -0.64 0.29
C HIS A 131 -14.84 -0.25 -0.34
N PHE A 132 -14.04 -1.24 -0.71
CA PHE A 132 -12.78 -1.09 -1.41
C PHE A 132 -12.98 -1.44 -2.89
N VAL A 133 -12.74 -0.46 -3.76
CA VAL A 133 -12.95 -0.61 -5.21
C VAL A 133 -11.62 -0.57 -5.92
N HIS A 134 -11.27 -1.63 -6.65
CA HIS A 134 -10.07 -1.66 -7.48
C HIS A 134 -10.34 -0.96 -8.81
N LEU A 135 -9.54 0.06 -9.14
CA LEU A 135 -9.70 0.86 -10.35
C LEU A 135 -9.03 0.25 -11.59
N GLY A 136 -8.45 -0.96 -11.49
CA GLY A 136 -7.80 -1.64 -12.61
C GLY A 136 -6.51 -0.97 -13.13
N LYS A 137 -6.10 0.16 -12.54
CA LYS A 137 -4.94 0.94 -12.96
C LYS A 137 -3.89 0.97 -11.87
N LYS A 138 -2.89 0.09 -11.98
CA LYS A 138 -1.76 0.07 -11.05
C LYS A 138 -0.94 1.35 -11.16
N GLN A 139 -0.68 2.01 -10.03
CA GLN A 139 0.15 3.21 -10.00
C GLN A 139 1.58 2.89 -9.55
N SER A 140 2.54 3.63 -10.10
CA SER A 140 3.94 3.54 -9.69
C SER A 140 4.16 4.41 -8.47
N SER A 141 4.46 3.80 -7.31
CA SER A 141 4.77 4.53 -6.08
C SER A 141 5.95 5.49 -6.26
N GLU A 142 6.95 5.10 -7.06
CA GLU A 142 8.12 5.94 -7.34
C GLU A 142 7.73 7.21 -8.10
N ASP A 143 6.86 7.09 -9.10
CA ASP A 143 6.39 8.25 -9.89
C ASP A 143 5.47 9.15 -9.07
N GLY A 144 4.62 8.56 -8.20
CA GLY A 144 3.80 9.28 -7.24
C GLY A 144 4.65 10.14 -6.29
N ILE A 145 5.73 9.57 -5.73
CA ILE A 145 6.65 10.30 -4.84
C ILE A 145 7.37 11.43 -5.59
N LYS A 146 7.84 11.17 -6.82
CA LYS A 146 8.49 12.20 -7.67
C LYS A 146 7.52 13.34 -7.97
N TYR A 147 6.28 13.03 -8.33
CA TYR A 147 5.25 14.01 -8.60
C TYR A 147 4.92 14.85 -7.37
N TYR A 148 4.63 14.20 -6.23
CA TYR A 148 4.39 14.86 -4.95
C TYR A 148 5.52 15.82 -4.58
N SER A 149 6.76 15.33 -4.67
CA SER A 149 7.94 16.10 -4.27
C SER A 149 8.13 17.37 -5.10
N LYS A 150 7.76 17.33 -6.39
CA LYS A 150 7.83 18.46 -7.32
C LYS A 150 6.67 19.44 -7.12
N THR A 151 5.45 18.91 -6.93
CA THR A 151 4.21 19.68 -7.00
C THR A 151 3.83 20.32 -5.68
N VAL A 152 3.85 19.56 -4.58
CA VAL A 152 3.36 20.04 -3.28
C VAL A 152 4.30 21.10 -2.72
N LYS A 153 3.72 22.28 -2.46
CA LYS A 153 4.39 23.42 -1.82
C LYS A 153 3.97 23.50 -0.35
N LYS A 154 4.72 24.26 0.46
CA LYS A 154 4.45 24.44 1.89
C LYS A 154 4.22 23.11 2.64
N LYS A 155 5.12 22.15 2.44
CA LYS A 155 4.98 20.77 2.93
C LYS A 155 4.67 20.66 4.42
N ALA A 156 5.25 21.53 5.25
CA ALA A 156 4.98 21.53 6.69
C ALA A 156 3.51 21.86 7.03
N GLU A 157 2.90 22.83 6.34
CA GLU A 157 1.49 23.17 6.51
C GLU A 157 0.61 21.99 6.07
N PHE A 158 0.88 21.44 4.88
CA PHE A 158 0.14 20.31 4.34
C PHE A 158 0.22 19.05 5.24
N VAL A 159 1.39 18.76 5.80
CA VAL A 159 1.58 17.64 6.74
C VAL A 159 0.79 17.89 8.03
N LYS A 160 0.82 19.12 8.56
CA LYS A 160 0.04 19.47 9.76
C LYS A 160 -1.46 19.25 9.54
N GLU A 161 -2.00 19.72 8.43
CA GLU A 161 -3.41 19.53 8.06
C GLU A 161 -3.74 18.04 7.83
N SER A 162 -2.85 17.31 7.16
CA SER A 162 -3.01 15.86 6.93
C SER A 162 -3.05 15.06 8.23
N ASN A 163 -2.19 15.40 9.20
CA ASN A 163 -2.16 14.75 10.51
C ASN A 163 -3.45 15.03 11.31
N GLN A 164 -3.97 16.25 11.22
CA GLN A 164 -5.25 16.61 11.84
C GLN A 164 -6.39 15.80 11.21
N MET A 165 -6.47 15.75 9.88
CA MET A 165 -7.49 14.96 9.16
C MET A 165 -7.42 13.48 9.51
N ALA A 166 -6.23 12.89 9.59
CA ALA A 166 -6.07 11.49 9.98
C ALA A 166 -6.61 11.21 11.40
N THR A 167 -6.32 12.11 12.34
CA THR A 167 -6.81 12.00 13.72
C THR A 167 -8.34 12.17 13.80
N GLU A 168 -8.91 13.10 13.04
CA GLU A 168 -10.36 13.32 13.02
C GLU A 168 -11.11 12.15 12.36
N MET A 169 -10.53 11.54 11.32
CA MET A 169 -11.07 10.34 10.68
C MET A 169 -11.03 9.12 11.61
N GLU A 170 -9.91 8.89 12.28
CA GLU A 170 -9.73 7.79 13.24
C GLU A 170 -10.76 7.86 14.36
N ARG A 171 -11.00 9.04 14.93
CA ARG A 171 -11.97 9.25 16.03
C ARG A 171 -13.42 9.34 15.57
N CYS A 172 -13.68 9.30 14.26
CA CYS A 172 -15.02 9.49 13.76
C CYS A 172 -15.89 8.26 14.09
N THR A 173 -17.06 8.51 14.68
CA THR A 173 -17.99 7.44 15.09
C THR A 173 -19.29 7.42 14.28
N SER A 174 -19.42 8.28 13.26
CA SER A 174 -20.62 8.37 12.44
C SER A 174 -20.29 8.38 10.95
N LEU A 175 -21.08 7.65 10.16
CA LEU A 175 -20.91 7.58 8.70
C LEU A 175 -20.98 8.97 8.05
N LYS A 176 -21.97 9.79 8.42
CA LYS A 176 -22.14 11.15 7.87
C LYS A 176 -20.92 12.03 8.17
N GLY A 177 -20.38 11.95 9.38
CA GLY A 177 -19.15 12.66 9.74
C GLY A 177 -17.96 12.16 8.91
N PHE A 178 -17.83 10.85 8.74
CA PHE A 178 -16.75 10.25 7.97
C PHE A 178 -16.81 10.61 6.48
N ILE A 179 -17.99 10.58 5.87
CA ILE A 179 -18.23 11.05 4.49
C ILE A 179 -17.77 12.49 4.31
N LYS A 180 -18.13 13.38 5.26
CA LYS A 180 -17.69 14.78 5.23
C LYS A 180 -16.17 14.90 5.33
N LEU A 181 -15.54 14.17 6.24
CA LEU A 181 -14.09 14.17 6.42
C LEU A 181 -13.38 13.64 5.17
N ILE A 182 -13.91 12.62 4.49
CA ILE A 182 -13.36 12.15 3.21
C ILE A 182 -13.39 13.29 2.19
N ALA A 183 -14.53 13.96 2.02
CA ALA A 183 -14.66 15.04 1.04
C ALA A 183 -13.67 16.18 1.31
N GLU A 184 -13.49 16.56 2.58
CA GLU A 184 -12.53 17.58 3.00
C GLU A 184 -11.09 17.14 2.73
N ASN A 185 -10.74 15.89 3.07
CA ASN A 185 -9.42 15.33 2.85
C ASN A 185 -9.09 15.21 1.35
N GLU A 186 -10.00 14.68 0.54
CA GLU A 186 -9.79 14.57 -0.91
C GLU A 186 -9.64 15.94 -1.56
N LEU A 187 -10.43 16.94 -1.14
CA LEU A 187 -10.29 18.31 -1.64
C LEU A 187 -8.95 18.93 -1.24
N MET A 188 -8.49 18.71 0.00
CA MET A 188 -7.20 19.18 0.49
C MET A 188 -6.05 18.56 -0.31
N VAL A 189 -6.04 17.24 -0.51
CA VAL A 189 -5.01 16.52 -1.27
C VAL A 189 -5.06 16.90 -2.76
N SER A 190 -6.26 17.00 -3.34
CA SER A 190 -6.49 17.46 -4.72
C SER A 190 -5.86 18.84 -4.97
N LYS A 191 -6.07 19.80 -4.06
CA LYS A 191 -5.47 21.14 -4.16
C LYS A 191 -3.95 21.10 -4.04
N ALA A 192 -3.42 20.31 -3.12
CA ALA A 192 -1.97 20.16 -2.93
C ALA A 192 -1.29 19.55 -4.16
N LEU A 193 -1.90 18.51 -4.74
CA LEU A 193 -1.40 17.80 -5.91
C LEU A 193 -1.76 18.48 -7.23
N LYS A 194 -2.70 19.43 -7.25
CA LYS A 194 -3.26 20.02 -8.48
C LYS A 194 -3.84 18.96 -9.44
N LEU A 195 -4.52 17.97 -8.86
CA LEU A 195 -5.19 16.89 -9.58
C LEU A 195 -6.66 16.88 -9.19
N GLU A 196 -7.53 16.47 -10.11
CA GLU A 196 -8.94 16.24 -9.77
C GLU A 196 -9.10 15.05 -8.83
N THR A 197 -10.19 15.06 -8.05
CA THR A 197 -10.54 13.94 -7.16
C THR A 197 -11.02 12.74 -7.95
N CYS A 198 -10.85 11.53 -7.42
CA CYS A 198 -11.37 10.32 -8.06
C CYS A 198 -12.88 10.38 -8.27
N LYS A 199 -13.62 10.93 -7.30
CA LYS A 199 -15.07 11.12 -7.41
C LYS A 199 -15.42 12.02 -8.59
N SER A 200 -14.79 13.19 -8.72
CA SER A 200 -15.11 14.12 -9.82
C SER A 200 -14.79 13.56 -11.21
N THR A 201 -13.75 12.72 -11.33
CA THR A 201 -13.31 12.15 -12.62
C THR A 201 -14.07 10.89 -13.02
N HIS A 202 -14.40 10.01 -12.07
CA HIS A 202 -14.92 8.66 -12.37
C HIS A 202 -16.33 8.40 -11.82
N PHE A 203 -16.71 9.06 -10.73
CA PHE A 203 -17.87 8.69 -9.91
C PHE A 203 -18.71 9.91 -9.48
N SER A 204 -18.87 10.88 -10.38
CA SER A 204 -19.49 12.18 -10.07
C SER A 204 -20.96 12.06 -9.64
N ASP A 205 -21.62 10.97 -10.02
CA ASP A 205 -22.99 10.59 -9.69
C ASP A 205 -23.09 9.59 -8.53
N PHE A 206 -21.99 9.23 -7.88
CA PHE A 206 -22.03 8.31 -6.72
C PHE A 206 -22.66 8.99 -5.51
N ASN A 207 -23.70 8.35 -4.95
CA ASN A 207 -24.35 8.81 -3.73
C ASN A 207 -23.53 8.37 -2.50
N GLY A 208 -22.51 9.14 -2.17
CA GLY A 208 -21.54 8.84 -1.12
C GLY A 208 -20.28 9.66 -1.33
N GLU A 209 -19.15 9.22 -0.80
CA GLU A 209 -17.85 9.84 -1.05
C GLU A 209 -16.77 8.81 -1.36
N ILE A 210 -15.75 9.21 -2.12
CA ILE A 210 -14.66 8.33 -2.58
C ILE A 210 -13.34 8.87 -2.06
N LYS A 211 -12.60 8.06 -1.31
CA LYS A 211 -11.24 8.36 -0.86
C LYS A 211 -10.21 7.60 -1.68
N SER A 212 -9.18 8.28 -2.17
CA SER A 212 -8.03 7.67 -2.83
C SER A 212 -7.15 6.93 -1.80
N LEU A 213 -6.72 5.69 -2.10
CA LEU A 213 -5.78 4.92 -1.28
C LEU A 213 -4.44 4.77 -2.01
N GLY A 214 -3.34 5.10 -1.32
CA GLY A 214 -1.99 5.02 -1.91
C GLY A 214 -1.60 6.25 -2.75
N ALA A 215 -0.98 6.02 -3.90
CA ALA A 215 -0.28 7.06 -4.68
C ALA A 215 -1.17 8.04 -5.47
N TRP A 216 -2.50 8.06 -5.20
CA TRP A 216 -3.52 8.86 -5.88
C TRP A 216 -3.74 8.49 -7.36
N GLY A 217 -5.01 8.31 -7.77
CA GLY A 217 -5.37 8.10 -9.18
C GLY A 217 -5.23 6.66 -9.71
N GLY A 218 -5.27 5.65 -8.85
CA GLY A 218 -5.32 4.24 -9.24
C GLY A 218 -5.34 3.28 -8.05
N ASP A 219 -5.00 2.02 -8.30
CA ASP A 219 -5.08 0.90 -7.36
C ASP A 219 -6.46 0.78 -6.72
N PHE A 220 -6.60 1.18 -5.46
CA PHE A 220 -7.86 1.10 -4.72
C PHE A 220 -8.37 2.46 -4.31
N VAL A 221 -9.69 2.57 -4.22
CA VAL A 221 -10.38 3.65 -3.53
C VAL A 221 -11.28 3.07 -2.45
N LEU A 222 -11.49 3.84 -1.38
CA LEU A 222 -12.49 3.57 -0.36
C LEU A 222 -13.76 4.35 -0.70
N ALA A 223 -14.86 3.65 -0.91
CA ALA A 223 -16.18 4.24 -1.06
C ALA A 223 -16.92 4.19 0.28
N ALA A 224 -17.53 5.30 0.67
CA ALA A 224 -18.38 5.40 1.85
C ALA A 224 -19.77 5.91 1.46
N SER A 225 -20.84 5.17 1.79
CA SER A 225 -22.20 5.50 1.36
C SER A 225 -23.27 5.00 2.32
N GLU A 226 -24.40 5.71 2.40
CA GLU A 226 -25.61 5.24 3.08
C GLU A 226 -26.38 4.18 2.27
N MET A 227 -26.00 3.95 1.01
CA MET A 227 -26.58 2.89 0.17
C MET A 227 -26.35 1.51 0.77
N ASP A 228 -27.24 0.58 0.45
CA ASP A 228 -27.03 -0.83 0.76
C ASP A 228 -25.83 -1.39 -0.01
N SER A 229 -25.16 -2.38 0.57
CA SER A 229 -23.89 -2.92 0.05
C SER A 229 -24.05 -3.45 -1.38
N GLU A 230 -25.17 -4.11 -1.68
CA GLU A 230 -25.50 -4.62 -3.00
C GLU A 230 -25.62 -3.50 -4.03
N ASP A 231 -26.24 -2.38 -3.67
CA ASP A 231 -26.39 -1.23 -4.56
C ASP A 231 -25.05 -0.53 -4.82
N VAL A 232 -24.18 -0.47 -3.81
CA VAL A 232 -22.80 0.03 -3.98
C VAL A 232 -22.03 -0.85 -4.96
N LYS A 233 -22.04 -2.18 -4.76
CA LYS A 233 -21.40 -3.13 -5.67
C LYS A 233 -21.96 -3.03 -7.09
N ALA A 234 -23.29 -2.96 -7.23
CA ALA A 234 -23.96 -2.82 -8.53
C ALA A 234 -23.60 -1.50 -9.23
N TYR A 235 -23.48 -0.40 -8.49
CA TYR A 235 -23.04 0.88 -9.04
C TYR A 235 -21.63 0.78 -9.65
N PHE A 236 -20.65 0.24 -8.91
CA PHE A 236 -19.28 0.12 -9.40
C PHE A 236 -19.14 -0.88 -10.55
N ALA A 237 -19.85 -2.02 -10.50
CA ALA A 237 -19.91 -2.96 -11.60
C ALA A 237 -20.46 -2.31 -12.88
N LYS A 238 -21.53 -1.50 -12.78
CA LYS A 238 -22.09 -0.74 -13.91
C LYS A 238 -21.10 0.28 -14.49
N LYS A 239 -20.17 0.79 -13.67
CA LYS A 239 -19.07 1.68 -14.10
C LYS A 239 -17.86 0.93 -14.66
N GLY A 240 -17.88 -0.41 -14.68
CA GLY A 240 -16.80 -1.25 -15.18
C GLY A 240 -15.76 -1.65 -14.13
N PHE A 241 -16.09 -1.52 -12.84
CA PHE A 241 -15.22 -1.88 -11.72
C PHE A 241 -15.84 -3.02 -10.92
N ASP A 242 -15.57 -4.26 -11.36
CA ASP A 242 -16.19 -5.46 -10.80
C ASP A 242 -15.64 -5.86 -9.43
N GLN A 243 -14.43 -5.40 -9.10
CA GLN A 243 -13.76 -5.69 -7.83
C GLN A 243 -14.15 -4.62 -6.80
N CYS A 244 -15.34 -4.78 -6.22
CA CYS A 244 -15.86 -3.97 -5.13
C CYS A 244 -16.09 -4.86 -3.91
N LEU A 245 -15.22 -4.72 -2.91
CA LEU A 245 -15.18 -5.56 -1.72
C LEU A 245 -15.71 -4.77 -0.53
N SER A 246 -16.58 -5.36 0.29
CA SER A 246 -16.98 -4.76 1.56
C SER A 246 -15.79 -4.72 2.53
N TYR A 247 -15.94 -3.93 3.60
CA TYR A 247 -14.91 -3.86 4.63
C TYR A 247 -14.53 -5.24 5.20
N ASP A 248 -15.51 -6.06 5.55
CA ASP A 248 -15.28 -7.39 6.14
C ASP A 248 -14.79 -8.44 5.12
N GLU A 249 -14.92 -8.17 3.81
CA GLU A 249 -14.32 -9.01 2.76
C GLU A 249 -12.84 -8.70 2.54
N PHE A 250 -12.38 -7.52 2.94
CA PHE A 250 -11.06 -6.99 2.59
C PHE A 250 -10.11 -6.83 3.78
N VAL A 251 -10.64 -6.42 4.92
CA VAL A 251 -9.89 -6.22 6.16
C VAL A 251 -10.03 -7.49 7.01
N LEU A 252 -8.89 -8.04 7.42
CA LEU A 252 -8.77 -9.27 8.22
C LEU A 252 -9.14 -9.04 9.69
#